data_AF-R5W3Z1-F1
#
_entry.id   AF-R5W3Z1-F1
#
_cell.length_a   1.000
_cell.length_b   1.000
_cell.length_c   1.000
_cell.angle_alpha   90.00
_cell.angle_beta   90.00
_cell.angle_gamma   90.00
#
_symmetry.space_group_name_H-M   'P 1'
#
loop_
_entity.id
_entity.type
_entity.pdbx_description
1 polymer ?
#
loop_
_entity_poly.entity_id
_entity_poly.type
_entity_poly.pdbx_seq_one_letter_code
_entity_poly.pdbx_strand_id
1 'polypeptide(L)'
;MYDRPQVLPLPDMYGKNLTFKTGGVDGCDCAEILRLIAEGKIDTTPLITHRFPLNEIEEAYRIFENRLDGVIKVAITEKVELYAGDTDWQRIARTKQSDFRRNCLQVGCEANSLNRQDGTKNYYGNVLQEKDARKGLNFYEGFRKEILSAIGAYRQPLWANLLRSEHIPWNLFFPMGLTSRAKEACGELLRELTGLEVKEVTCIRVEYAPSSADTTDGWRYLNDGTSFDCYIAYKDNSDAFCGIGIEVKYTEMAYKLQPGSSEYRHTREKLSEEYLCVTLQSGCYHTLSAATDEEAFPKVLIEDDYRQLWRNHMLGMSMVQHSDIRHFLSVHLYPSGNKHYEKVLPEYERLLTEKGQSTFLPLTYERLFEAMGHYVFFSCEEDSKWKEYLRDRYLY
;
A
#
# COMPACT_ATOMS: atom_id res chain seq x y z
N MET A 1 6.89 38.55 -30.55
CA MET A 1 7.38 38.29 -31.92
C MET A 1 6.65 39.16 -32.95
N TYR A 2 5.38 39.50 -32.70
CA TYR A 2 4.54 40.31 -33.59
C TYR A 2 4.54 41.81 -33.25
N ASP A 3 5.11 42.22 -32.12
CA ASP A 3 4.97 43.59 -31.59
C ASP A 3 5.87 44.63 -32.28
N ARG A 4 6.76 44.19 -33.18
CA ARG A 4 7.63 45.07 -33.97
C ARG A 4 8.00 44.44 -35.32
N PRO A 5 8.30 45.25 -36.36
CA PRO A 5 8.80 44.75 -37.63
C PRO A 5 10.03 43.85 -37.44
N GLN A 6 10.04 42.71 -38.14
CA GLN A 6 11.19 41.81 -38.18
C GLN A 6 11.96 42.05 -39.49
N VAL A 7 13.28 42.10 -39.42
CA VAL A 7 14.16 42.27 -40.59
C VAL A 7 14.82 40.93 -40.90
N LEU A 8 14.69 40.48 -42.15
CA LEU A 8 15.31 39.25 -42.63
C LEU A 8 16.49 39.57 -43.57
N PRO A 9 17.66 38.90 -43.43
CA PRO A 9 18.82 39.12 -44.29
C PRO A 9 18.65 38.40 -45.64
N LEU A 10 17.76 38.91 -46.49
CA LEU A 10 17.41 38.28 -47.77
C LEU A 10 18.63 37.96 -48.67
N PRO A 11 19.68 38.81 -48.78
CA PRO A 11 20.86 38.49 -49.57
C PRO A 11 21.58 37.21 -49.13
N ASP A 12 21.68 36.99 -47.81
CA ASP A 12 22.34 35.80 -47.23
C ASP A 12 21.47 34.53 -47.36
N MET A 13 20.16 34.73 -47.39
CA MET A 13 19.17 33.65 -47.55
C MET A 13 19.07 33.17 -48.99
N TYR A 14 19.16 34.09 -49.95
CA TYR A 14 18.97 33.80 -51.38
C TYR A 14 20.00 32.79 -51.90
N GLY A 15 21.29 32.99 -51.61
CA GLY A 15 22.35 32.10 -52.06
C GLY A 15 22.29 30.69 -51.46
N LYS A 16 21.46 30.48 -50.44
CA LYS A 16 21.27 29.20 -49.72
C LYS A 16 19.88 28.58 -49.96
N ASN A 17 19.05 29.20 -50.80
CA ASN A 17 17.66 28.79 -51.05
C ASN A 17 16.83 28.62 -49.76
N LEU A 18 17.01 29.52 -48.78
CA LEU A 18 16.27 29.45 -47.53
C LEU A 18 14.84 29.99 -47.71
N THR A 19 13.87 29.22 -47.23
CA THR A 19 12.45 29.62 -47.19
C THR A 19 12.09 30.09 -45.79
N PHE A 20 11.50 31.29 -45.66
CA PHE A 20 10.87 31.75 -44.43
C PHE A 20 9.37 31.43 -44.48
N LYS A 21 8.90 30.57 -43.57
CA LYS A 21 7.49 30.20 -43.44
C LYS A 21 6.98 30.63 -42.06
N THR A 22 5.83 31.29 -42.03
CA THR A 22 5.09 31.62 -40.81
C THR A 22 3.75 30.93 -40.82
N GLY A 23 3.18 30.64 -39.66
CA GLY A 23 1.86 30.02 -39.55
C GLY A 23 1.30 30.10 -38.13
N GLY A 24 -0.01 29.92 -38.02
CA GLY A 24 -0.68 29.69 -36.74
C GLY A 24 -0.57 28.24 -36.29
N VAL A 25 -1.27 27.89 -35.22
CA VAL A 25 -1.37 26.49 -34.75
C VAL A 25 -2.04 25.66 -35.84
N ASP A 26 -1.38 24.57 -36.24
CA ASP A 26 -1.92 23.65 -37.23
C ASP A 26 -2.72 22.54 -36.54
N GLY A 27 -4.05 22.65 -36.61
CA GLY A 27 -4.97 21.69 -36.00
C GLY A 27 -5.42 20.58 -36.95
N CYS A 28 -4.94 20.54 -38.21
CA CYS A 28 -5.42 19.56 -39.19
C CYS A 28 -4.89 18.14 -38.96
N ASP A 29 -3.78 17.99 -38.25
CA ASP A 29 -3.10 16.70 -38.05
C ASP A 29 -3.45 16.02 -36.72
N CYS A 30 -4.45 16.54 -35.98
CA CYS A 30 -4.85 15.99 -34.69
C CYS A 30 -5.18 14.49 -34.75
N ALA A 31 -5.86 14.04 -35.81
CA ALA A 31 -6.22 12.62 -35.98
C ALA A 31 -4.98 11.73 -36.15
N GLU A 32 -3.97 12.19 -36.89
CA GLU A 32 -2.72 11.46 -37.07
C GLU A 32 -1.90 11.42 -35.77
N ILE A 33 -1.80 12.56 -35.08
CA ILE A 33 -1.10 12.65 -33.79
C ILE A 33 -1.71 11.69 -32.77
N LEU A 34 -3.04 11.68 -32.62
CA LEU A 34 -3.74 10.76 -31.72
C LEU A 34 -3.51 9.29 -32.08
N ARG A 35 -3.48 8.95 -33.38
CA ARG A 35 -3.15 7.60 -33.84
C ARG A 35 -1.73 7.20 -33.43
N LEU A 36 -0.74 8.09 -33.63
CA LEU A 36 0.64 7.81 -33.27
C LEU A 36 0.85 7.65 -31.76
N ILE A 37 0.09 8.40 -30.95
CA ILE A 37 0.06 8.23 -29.48
C ILE A 37 -0.55 6.86 -29.12
N ALA A 38 -1.70 6.51 -29.71
CA ALA A 38 -2.37 5.23 -29.46
C ALA A 38 -1.50 4.02 -29.87
N GLU A 39 -0.69 4.16 -30.91
CA GLU A 39 0.30 3.16 -31.35
C GLU A 39 1.58 3.14 -30.50
N GLY A 40 1.72 4.03 -29.49
CA GLY A 40 2.91 4.14 -28.64
C GLY A 40 4.15 4.70 -29.35
N LYS A 41 4.00 5.25 -30.56
CA LYS A 41 5.10 5.86 -31.34
C LYS A 41 5.46 7.26 -30.84
N ILE A 42 4.52 7.91 -30.16
CA ILE A 42 4.72 9.20 -29.49
C ILE A 42 4.27 9.05 -28.05
N ASP A 43 5.20 9.20 -27.11
CA ASP A 43 4.87 9.35 -25.69
C ASP A 43 4.92 10.83 -25.30
N THR A 44 3.75 11.40 -25.03
CA THR A 44 3.61 12.80 -24.57
C THR A 44 3.65 12.93 -23.05
N THR A 45 3.68 11.83 -22.30
CA THR A 45 3.63 11.82 -20.84
C THR A 45 4.71 12.71 -20.21
N PRO A 46 5.99 12.68 -20.67
CA PRO A 46 7.06 13.51 -20.09
C PRO A 46 6.84 15.03 -20.27
N LEU A 47 5.97 15.45 -21.19
CA LEU A 47 5.67 16.86 -21.39
C LEU A 47 4.89 17.44 -20.21
N ILE A 48 4.06 16.64 -19.54
CA ILE A 48 3.27 17.05 -18.38
C ILE A 48 4.17 17.06 -17.15
N THR A 49 4.82 18.19 -16.93
CA THR A 49 5.72 18.40 -15.78
C THR A 49 4.98 18.64 -14.47
N HIS A 50 3.78 19.22 -14.51
CA HIS A 50 3.04 19.62 -13.32
C HIS A 50 1.55 19.34 -13.49
N ARG A 51 0.86 19.03 -12.38
CA ARG A 51 -0.59 18.80 -12.34
C ARG A 51 -1.18 19.53 -11.14
N PHE A 52 -2.26 20.28 -11.35
CA PHE A 52 -2.99 20.97 -10.29
C PHE A 52 -4.48 20.67 -10.41
N PRO A 53 -5.20 20.48 -9.29
CA PRO A 53 -6.65 20.43 -9.33
C PRO A 53 -7.22 21.83 -9.62
N LEU A 54 -8.44 21.89 -10.15
CA LEU A 54 -9.06 23.16 -10.55
C LEU A 54 -9.18 24.19 -9.41
N ASN A 55 -9.25 23.76 -8.14
CA ASN A 55 -9.25 24.66 -6.98
C ASN A 55 -7.87 25.25 -6.64
N GLU A 56 -6.79 24.77 -7.25
CA GLU A 56 -5.43 25.34 -7.14
C GLU A 56 -5.00 26.03 -8.44
N ILE A 57 -5.98 26.46 -9.25
CA ILE A 57 -5.72 27.06 -10.56
C ILE A 57 -4.81 28.30 -10.49
N GLU A 58 -4.91 29.09 -9.41
CA GLU A 58 -4.05 30.28 -9.22
C GLU A 58 -2.57 29.89 -9.09
N GLU A 59 -2.27 28.81 -8.36
CA GLU A 59 -0.91 28.30 -8.18
C GLU A 59 -0.37 27.70 -9.48
N ALA A 60 -1.23 26.99 -10.21
CA ALA A 60 -0.91 26.49 -11.55
C ALA A 60 -0.48 27.62 -12.50
N TYR A 61 -1.20 28.75 -12.49
CA TYR A 61 -0.82 29.94 -13.24
C TYR A 61 0.48 30.55 -12.73
N ARG A 62 0.66 30.67 -11.41
CA ARG A 62 1.87 31.22 -10.80
C ARG A 62 3.12 30.47 -11.25
N ILE A 63 3.12 29.14 -11.17
CA ILE A 63 4.27 28.32 -11.59
C ILE A 63 4.53 28.46 -13.10
N PHE A 64 3.47 28.36 -13.92
CA PHE A 64 3.60 28.42 -15.37
C PHE A 64 4.09 29.79 -15.88
N GLU A 65 3.51 30.88 -15.37
CA GLU A 65 3.85 32.25 -15.77
C GLU A 65 5.29 32.61 -15.39
N ASN A 66 5.72 32.21 -14.18
CA ASN A 66 7.04 32.52 -13.65
C ASN A 66 8.12 31.49 -14.04
N ARG A 67 7.76 30.45 -14.80
CA ARG A 67 8.67 29.37 -15.25
C ARG A 67 9.41 28.70 -14.08
N LEU A 68 8.70 28.47 -12.98
CA LEU A 68 9.27 27.87 -11.78
C LEU A 68 9.42 26.35 -11.95
N ASP A 69 10.31 25.76 -11.17
CA ASP A 69 10.44 24.31 -10.99
C ASP A 69 10.58 23.51 -12.30
N GLY A 70 11.18 24.12 -13.33
CA GLY A 70 11.38 23.48 -14.62
C GLY A 70 10.09 23.20 -15.40
N VAL A 71 9.02 23.96 -15.16
CA VAL A 71 7.71 23.75 -15.81
C VAL A 71 7.78 23.82 -17.34
N ILE A 72 7.17 22.81 -17.98
CA ILE A 72 6.98 22.73 -19.45
C ILE A 72 5.49 22.77 -19.77
N LYS A 73 4.70 21.86 -19.21
CA LYS A 73 3.24 21.79 -19.36
C LYS A 73 2.61 21.55 -17.99
N VAL A 74 1.53 22.30 -17.75
CA VAL A 74 0.64 22.12 -16.62
C VAL A 74 -0.67 21.48 -17.11
N ALA A 75 -1.09 20.40 -16.47
CA ALA A 75 -2.40 19.81 -16.69
C ALA A 75 -3.32 20.12 -15.50
N ILE A 76 -4.50 20.69 -15.79
CA ILE A 76 -5.52 20.95 -14.77
C ILE A 76 -6.42 19.73 -14.66
N THR A 77 -6.57 19.21 -13.46
CA THR A 77 -7.49 18.12 -13.14
C THR A 77 -8.79 18.66 -12.55
N GLU A 78 -9.83 17.82 -12.50
CA GLU A 78 -11.09 18.18 -11.86
C GLU A 78 -10.88 18.67 -10.43
N LYS A 79 -11.81 19.50 -9.92
CA LYS A 79 -11.78 19.95 -8.53
C LYS A 79 -11.76 18.73 -7.61
N VAL A 80 -10.65 18.54 -6.90
CA VAL A 80 -10.60 17.62 -5.77
C VAL A 80 -10.93 18.45 -4.55
N GLU A 81 -12.04 18.14 -3.88
CA GLU A 81 -12.28 18.76 -2.57
C GLU A 81 -11.16 18.30 -1.64
N LEU A 82 -10.35 19.26 -1.19
CA LEU A 82 -9.34 19.01 -0.15
C LEU A 82 -10.08 18.58 1.11
N TYR A 83 -9.88 17.32 1.52
CA TYR A 83 -10.40 16.84 2.78
C TYR A 83 -9.55 17.45 3.89
N ALA A 84 -10.14 18.37 4.65
CA ALA A 84 -9.43 19.17 5.66
C ALA A 84 -8.69 18.35 6.75
N GLY A 85 -8.93 17.03 6.83
CA GLY A 85 -8.24 16.11 7.75
C GLY A 85 -7.22 15.18 7.09
N ASP A 86 -7.02 15.22 5.77
CA ASP A 86 -6.03 14.37 5.10
C ASP A 86 -4.60 14.87 5.38
N THR A 87 -3.72 13.95 5.75
CA THR A 87 -2.27 14.16 5.65
C THR A 87 -1.83 14.33 4.20
N ASP A 88 -0.62 14.84 3.95
CA ASP A 88 -0.10 14.99 2.58
C ASP A 88 -0.06 13.64 1.83
N TRP A 89 0.30 12.55 2.52
CA TRP A 89 0.26 11.21 1.94
C TRP A 89 -1.17 10.75 1.62
N GLN A 90 -2.12 10.98 2.52
CA GLN A 90 -3.53 10.66 2.28
C GLN A 90 -4.09 11.41 1.07
N ARG A 91 -3.72 12.68 0.90
CA ARG A 91 -4.09 13.48 -0.27
C ARG A 91 -3.54 12.88 -1.56
N ILE A 92 -2.25 12.53 -1.59
CA ILE A 92 -1.59 11.90 -2.75
C ILE A 92 -2.25 10.56 -3.08
N ALA A 93 -2.37 9.68 -2.09
CA ALA A 93 -2.97 8.35 -2.25
C ALA A 93 -4.43 8.45 -2.71
N ARG A 94 -5.20 9.40 -2.20
CA ARG A 94 -6.60 9.60 -2.59
C ARG A 94 -6.73 10.07 -4.04
N THR A 95 -5.92 11.03 -4.46
CA THR A 95 -5.89 11.47 -5.85
C THR A 95 -5.56 10.28 -6.76
N LYS A 96 -4.52 9.52 -6.43
CA LYS A 96 -4.11 8.34 -7.19
C LYS A 96 -5.20 7.28 -7.30
N GLN A 97 -5.86 6.92 -6.20
CA GLN A 97 -6.96 5.95 -6.23
C GLN A 97 -8.19 6.47 -6.98
N SER A 98 -8.43 7.79 -6.94
CA SER A 98 -9.51 8.43 -7.71
C SER A 98 -9.22 8.41 -9.22
N ASP A 99 -7.97 8.64 -9.61
CA ASP A 99 -7.52 8.56 -10.99
C ASP A 99 -7.51 7.12 -11.50
N PHE A 100 -7.09 6.14 -10.69
CA PHE A 100 -7.21 4.72 -11.03
C PHE A 100 -8.67 4.33 -11.32
N ARG A 101 -9.60 4.75 -10.46
CA ARG A 101 -11.04 4.53 -10.68
C ARG A 101 -11.54 5.16 -11.99
N ARG A 102 -11.12 6.41 -12.28
CA ARG A 102 -11.57 7.15 -13.46
C ARG A 102 -10.96 6.60 -14.75
N ASN A 103 -9.66 6.38 -14.77
CA ASN A 103 -8.89 6.17 -16.00
C ASN A 103 -8.69 4.68 -16.30
N CYS A 104 -8.47 3.85 -15.26
CA CYS A 104 -8.23 2.42 -15.43
C CYS A 104 -9.54 1.63 -15.35
N LEU A 105 -10.36 1.87 -14.32
CA LEU A 105 -11.64 1.17 -14.16
C LEU A 105 -12.77 1.76 -15.01
N GLN A 106 -12.64 3.02 -15.44
CA GLN A 106 -13.62 3.74 -16.28
C GLN A 106 -15.04 3.74 -15.69
N VAL A 107 -15.15 3.80 -14.35
CA VAL A 107 -16.43 3.87 -13.64
C VAL A 107 -16.70 5.27 -13.10
N GLY A 108 -17.98 5.63 -12.95
CA GLY A 108 -18.41 6.95 -12.48
C GLY A 108 -18.26 7.13 -10.96
N CYS A 109 -18.19 8.38 -10.51
CA CYS A 109 -18.29 8.74 -9.09
C CYS A 109 -19.66 9.38 -8.90
N GLU A 110 -20.51 8.77 -8.08
CA GLU A 110 -21.75 9.39 -7.65
C GLU A 110 -21.58 9.83 -6.20
N ALA A 111 -22.29 10.88 -5.82
CA ALA A 111 -22.27 11.31 -4.44
C ALA A 111 -22.82 10.20 -3.55
N ASN A 112 -22.01 9.71 -2.62
CA ASN A 112 -22.37 8.63 -1.73
C ASN A 112 -22.73 9.22 -0.35
N SER A 113 -23.61 8.53 0.37
CA SER A 113 -24.04 8.89 1.73
C SER A 113 -22.97 8.60 2.78
N LEU A 114 -21.79 8.18 2.36
CA LEU A 114 -20.72 7.77 3.27
C LEU A 114 -20.01 9.03 3.77
N ASN A 115 -20.23 9.36 5.04
CA ASN A 115 -19.41 10.25 5.88
C ASN A 115 -19.74 11.74 5.93
N ARG A 116 -21.01 12.10 6.14
CA ARG A 116 -21.33 13.23 7.04
C ARG A 116 -22.58 12.94 7.86
N GLN A 117 -22.51 13.21 9.17
CA GLN A 117 -23.65 13.11 10.08
C GLN A 117 -24.76 14.11 9.74
N ASP A 118 -24.46 15.13 8.94
CA ASP A 118 -25.38 16.20 8.53
C ASP A 118 -26.21 15.88 7.27
N GLY A 119 -26.03 14.70 6.66
CA GLY A 119 -26.76 14.28 5.46
C GLY A 119 -26.29 14.93 4.16
N THR A 120 -25.21 15.72 4.17
CA THR A 120 -24.64 16.26 2.94
C THR A 120 -23.87 15.20 2.14
N LYS A 121 -24.11 15.20 0.83
CA LYS A 121 -23.60 14.25 -0.15
C LYS A 121 -22.18 14.65 -0.56
N ASN A 122 -21.18 13.80 -0.30
CA ASN A 122 -19.80 14.02 -0.70
C ASN A 122 -19.42 13.12 -1.89
N TYR A 123 -18.46 13.58 -2.70
CA TYR A 123 -17.89 12.84 -3.82
C TYR A 123 -16.54 12.25 -3.42
N TYR A 124 -16.55 11.08 -2.76
CA TYR A 124 -15.31 10.37 -2.45
C TYR A 124 -14.83 9.58 -3.67
N GLY A 125 -13.95 10.17 -4.48
CA GLY A 125 -13.40 9.56 -5.69
C GLY A 125 -12.64 8.24 -5.46
N ASN A 126 -12.21 7.97 -4.23
CA ASN A 126 -11.56 6.72 -3.81
C ASN A 126 -12.53 5.61 -3.41
N VAL A 127 -13.85 5.81 -3.48
CA VAL A 127 -14.85 4.80 -3.10
C VAL A 127 -15.65 4.38 -4.32
N LEU A 128 -15.64 3.09 -4.62
CA LEU A 128 -16.48 2.51 -5.67
C LEU A 128 -17.95 2.54 -5.25
N GLN A 129 -18.83 2.75 -6.23
CA GLN A 129 -20.26 2.53 -6.01
C GLN A 129 -20.54 1.05 -5.77
N GLU A 130 -21.58 0.72 -5.02
CA GLU A 130 -21.92 -0.67 -4.69
C GLU A 130 -22.07 -1.55 -5.94
N LYS A 131 -22.68 -1.03 -7.02
CA LYS A 131 -22.83 -1.75 -8.30
C LYS A 131 -21.50 -2.17 -8.92
N ASP A 132 -20.44 -1.41 -8.69
CA ASP A 132 -19.10 -1.64 -9.24
C ASP A 132 -18.21 -2.39 -8.25
N ALA A 133 -18.33 -2.07 -6.95
CA ALA A 133 -17.71 -2.82 -5.87
C ALA A 133 -18.13 -4.30 -5.92
N ARG A 134 -19.43 -4.60 -6.09
CA ARG A 134 -19.95 -5.97 -6.20
C ARG A 134 -19.44 -6.76 -7.41
N LYS A 135 -18.93 -6.08 -8.44
CA LYS A 135 -18.23 -6.74 -9.56
C LYS A 135 -16.78 -7.11 -9.21
N GLY A 136 -16.29 -6.71 -8.03
CA GLY A 136 -14.92 -6.94 -7.58
C GLY A 136 -13.89 -6.01 -8.22
N LEU A 137 -14.27 -4.81 -8.65
CA LEU A 137 -13.34 -3.88 -9.32
C LEU A 137 -12.23 -3.34 -8.40
N ASN A 138 -12.33 -3.55 -7.08
CA ASN A 138 -11.24 -3.31 -6.14
C ASN A 138 -10.14 -4.39 -6.21
N PHE A 139 -10.34 -5.45 -7.01
CA PHE A 139 -9.40 -6.54 -7.17
C PHE A 139 -8.86 -6.62 -8.60
N TYR A 140 -7.59 -6.99 -8.72
CA TYR A 140 -6.88 -7.12 -9.98
C TYR A 140 -7.62 -8.06 -10.92
N GLU A 141 -7.82 -7.63 -12.17
CA GLU A 141 -8.64 -8.37 -13.13
C GLU A 141 -8.15 -9.80 -13.39
N GLY A 142 -6.82 -9.99 -13.47
CA GLY A 142 -6.23 -11.30 -13.75
C GLY A 142 -6.50 -12.36 -12.68
N PHE A 143 -6.71 -11.96 -11.42
CA PHE A 143 -6.97 -12.88 -10.30
C PHE A 143 -8.31 -12.63 -9.61
N ARG A 144 -9.17 -11.80 -10.20
CA ARG A 144 -10.40 -11.31 -9.57
C ARG A 144 -11.32 -12.47 -9.19
N LYS A 145 -11.47 -13.45 -10.08
CA LYS A 145 -12.39 -14.57 -9.87
C LYS A 145 -11.95 -15.42 -8.67
N GLU A 146 -10.66 -15.72 -8.60
CA GLU A 146 -10.03 -16.51 -7.54
C GLU A 146 -10.13 -15.76 -6.20
N ILE A 147 -9.82 -14.46 -6.19
CA ILE A 147 -9.92 -13.60 -5.02
C ILE A 147 -11.37 -13.56 -4.49
N LEU A 148 -12.34 -13.26 -5.37
CA LEU A 148 -13.75 -13.21 -4.97
C LEU A 148 -14.26 -14.55 -4.45
N SER A 149 -13.82 -15.66 -5.07
CA SER A 149 -14.15 -17.00 -4.60
C SER A 149 -13.59 -17.29 -3.21
N ALA A 150 -12.41 -16.76 -2.88
CA ALA A 150 -11.78 -16.95 -1.58
C ALA A 150 -12.35 -16.05 -0.48
N ILE A 151 -12.74 -14.81 -0.81
CA ILE A 151 -13.38 -13.88 0.13
C ILE A 151 -14.82 -14.32 0.47
N GLY A 152 -15.57 -14.79 -0.53
CA GLY A 152 -16.97 -15.16 -0.38
C GLY A 152 -17.90 -13.94 -0.34
N ALA A 153 -18.44 -13.61 0.84
CA ALA A 153 -19.50 -12.61 0.97
C ALA A 153 -19.01 -11.17 0.74
N TYR A 154 -19.87 -10.34 0.14
CA TYR A 154 -19.61 -8.91 -0.08
C TYR A 154 -19.40 -8.18 1.25
N ARG A 155 -18.27 -7.47 1.37
CA ARG A 155 -17.94 -6.61 2.51
C ARG A 155 -17.57 -5.22 1.98
N GLN A 156 -18.43 -4.23 2.21
CA GLN A 156 -18.27 -2.90 1.60
C GLN A 156 -16.90 -2.25 1.87
N PRO A 157 -16.33 -2.25 3.09
CA PRO A 157 -15.01 -1.63 3.33
C PRO A 157 -13.91 -2.22 2.44
N LEU A 158 -13.82 -3.55 2.40
CA LEU A 158 -12.86 -4.30 1.59
C LEU A 158 -13.13 -4.17 0.08
N TRP A 159 -14.38 -4.15 -0.38
CA TRP A 159 -14.71 -4.23 -1.80
C TRP A 159 -14.87 -2.87 -2.49
N ALA A 160 -15.07 -1.80 -1.72
CA ALA A 160 -15.39 -0.48 -2.27
C ALA A 160 -14.35 0.59 -1.94
N ASN A 161 -13.65 0.51 -0.80
CA ASN A 161 -12.74 1.57 -0.38
C ASN A 161 -11.33 1.33 -0.92
N LEU A 162 -10.98 2.06 -1.97
CA LEU A 162 -9.67 1.97 -2.63
C LEU A 162 -8.53 2.54 -1.78
N LEU A 163 -8.84 3.30 -0.72
CA LEU A 163 -7.85 3.97 0.13
C LEU A 163 -7.43 3.15 1.36
N ARG A 164 -8.18 2.10 1.69
CA ARG A 164 -7.88 1.18 2.81
C ARG A 164 -6.90 0.11 2.38
N SER A 165 -6.06 -0.33 3.30
CA SER A 165 -5.09 -1.42 3.11
C SER A 165 -5.72 -2.81 2.98
N GLU A 166 -6.93 -3.03 3.51
CA GLU A 166 -7.61 -4.35 3.61
C GLU A 166 -7.62 -5.16 2.29
N HIS A 167 -7.72 -4.50 1.14
CA HIS A 167 -7.78 -5.16 -0.17
C HIS A 167 -6.39 -5.46 -0.79
N ILE A 168 -5.33 -4.86 -0.26
CA ILE A 168 -3.97 -4.97 -0.81
C ILE A 168 -3.41 -6.38 -0.66
N PRO A 169 -3.51 -7.06 0.51
CA PRO A 169 -3.08 -8.45 0.63
C PRO A 169 -3.73 -9.40 -0.39
N TRP A 170 -4.99 -9.16 -0.74
CA TRP A 170 -5.73 -9.93 -1.75
C TRP A 170 -5.19 -9.69 -3.17
N ASN A 171 -4.71 -8.50 -3.49
CA ASN A 171 -4.12 -8.21 -4.81
C ASN A 171 -2.64 -8.58 -4.91
N LEU A 172 -1.94 -8.64 -3.77
CA LEU A 172 -0.49 -8.78 -3.70
C LEU A 172 -0.06 -10.18 -3.28
N PHE A 173 -0.50 -10.68 -2.13
CA PHE A 173 0.00 -11.94 -1.58
C PHE A 173 -0.85 -13.14 -1.99
N PHE A 174 -2.17 -12.98 -2.09
CA PHE A 174 -3.04 -14.08 -2.49
C PHE A 174 -2.64 -14.71 -3.84
N PRO A 175 -2.31 -13.95 -4.90
CA PRO A 175 -1.86 -14.53 -6.17
C PRO A 175 -0.60 -15.38 -6.03
N MET A 176 0.34 -14.99 -5.17
CA MET A 176 1.58 -15.74 -4.92
C MET A 176 1.34 -17.15 -4.35
N GLY A 177 0.15 -17.41 -3.81
CA GLY A 177 -0.26 -18.70 -3.24
C GLY A 177 -1.02 -19.61 -4.20
N LEU A 178 -1.36 -19.15 -5.41
CA LEU A 178 -2.30 -19.85 -6.32
C LEU A 178 -1.71 -21.08 -7.00
N THR A 179 -0.42 -21.07 -7.29
CA THR A 179 0.24 -22.15 -8.04
C THR A 179 1.54 -22.56 -7.36
N SER A 180 2.03 -23.77 -7.63
CA SER A 180 3.32 -24.23 -7.10
C SER A 180 4.46 -23.32 -7.55
N ARG A 181 4.47 -22.89 -8.82
CA ARG A 181 5.45 -21.95 -9.37
C ARG A 181 5.43 -20.60 -8.65
N ALA A 182 4.23 -20.05 -8.39
CA ALA A 182 4.10 -18.78 -7.68
C ALA A 182 4.62 -18.87 -6.23
N LYS A 183 4.39 -20.01 -5.56
CA LYS A 183 4.93 -20.29 -4.23
C LYS A 183 6.45 -20.46 -4.23
N GLU A 184 7.02 -21.11 -5.24
CA GLU A 184 8.47 -21.23 -5.43
C GLU A 184 9.12 -19.85 -5.60
N ALA A 185 8.59 -19.02 -6.50
CA ALA A 185 9.04 -17.65 -6.72
C ALA A 185 8.86 -16.77 -5.46
N CYS A 186 7.76 -16.97 -4.71
CA CYS A 186 7.55 -16.32 -3.42
C CYS A 186 8.63 -16.74 -2.41
N GLY A 187 8.99 -18.02 -2.36
CA GLY A 187 10.09 -18.50 -1.53
C GLY A 187 11.41 -17.83 -1.87
N GLU A 188 11.74 -17.71 -3.16
CA GLU A 188 12.94 -16.99 -3.62
C GLU A 188 12.93 -15.51 -3.22
N LEU A 189 11.82 -14.82 -3.45
CA LEU A 189 11.62 -13.43 -3.05
C LEU A 189 11.82 -13.23 -1.54
N LEU A 190 11.27 -14.13 -0.72
CA LEU A 190 11.43 -14.06 0.73
C LEU A 190 12.89 -14.25 1.15
N ARG A 191 13.63 -15.16 0.51
CA ARG A 191 15.08 -15.31 0.78
C ARG A 191 15.84 -14.03 0.47
N GLU A 192 15.56 -13.37 -0.65
CA GLU A 192 16.21 -12.09 -1.02
C GLU A 192 15.89 -10.98 -0.01
N LEU A 193 14.62 -10.82 0.37
CA LEU A 193 14.19 -9.71 1.22
C LEU A 193 14.60 -9.86 2.68
N THR A 194 14.69 -11.10 3.17
CA THR A 194 14.77 -11.39 4.61
C THR A 194 16.02 -12.14 5.03
N GLY A 195 16.71 -12.83 4.11
CA GLY A 195 17.80 -13.75 4.43
C GLY A 195 17.37 -15.06 5.10
N LEU A 196 16.06 -15.31 5.23
CA LEU A 196 15.53 -16.54 5.84
C LEU A 196 15.86 -17.77 4.99
N GLU A 197 16.00 -18.93 5.64
CA GLU A 197 16.19 -20.21 4.97
C GLU A 197 14.85 -20.80 4.50
N VAL A 198 14.20 -20.17 3.52
CA VAL A 198 12.93 -20.68 2.99
C VAL A 198 13.20 -21.84 2.03
N LYS A 199 12.81 -23.07 2.38
CA LYS A 199 12.87 -24.24 1.46
C LYS A 199 11.63 -24.31 0.60
N GLU A 200 10.45 -24.20 1.21
CA GLU A 200 9.15 -24.35 0.54
C GLU A 200 8.12 -23.44 1.20
N VAL A 201 7.44 -22.57 0.42
CA VAL A 201 6.24 -21.89 0.87
C VAL A 201 5.07 -22.87 0.80
N THR A 202 4.51 -23.23 1.96
CA THR A 202 3.45 -24.24 2.06
C THR A 202 2.07 -23.63 1.82
N CYS A 203 1.79 -22.47 2.43
CA CYS A 203 0.56 -21.72 2.19
C CYS A 203 0.71 -20.22 2.40
N ILE A 204 -0.17 -19.46 1.75
CA ILE A 204 -0.36 -18.03 1.94
C ILE A 204 -1.84 -17.84 2.30
N ARG A 205 -2.10 -17.19 3.43
CA ARG A 205 -3.46 -16.95 3.95
C ARG A 205 -3.65 -15.46 4.15
N VAL A 206 -4.66 -14.89 3.52
CA VAL A 206 -5.05 -13.48 3.72
C VAL A 206 -6.12 -13.43 4.80
N GLU A 207 -6.07 -12.39 5.67
CA GLU A 207 -6.93 -12.23 6.85
C GLU A 207 -6.85 -13.45 7.79
N TYR A 208 -5.64 -13.87 8.12
CA TYR A 208 -5.42 -15.06 8.94
C TYR A 208 -5.51 -14.73 10.42
N ALA A 209 -6.63 -15.12 11.02
CA ALA A 209 -6.79 -15.23 12.47
C ALA A 209 -6.51 -16.68 12.90
N PRO A 210 -5.44 -16.96 13.66
CA PRO A 210 -5.18 -18.29 14.21
C PRO A 210 -6.30 -18.66 15.20
N SER A 211 -7.29 -19.43 14.74
CA SER A 211 -8.42 -19.87 15.58
C SER A 211 -8.13 -21.18 16.29
N SER A 212 -8.73 -21.33 17.47
CA SER A 212 -8.61 -22.44 18.40
C SER A 212 -9.56 -23.61 18.12
N ALA A 213 -9.77 -23.95 16.84
CA ALA A 213 -10.77 -24.94 16.43
C ALA A 213 -10.65 -26.35 17.08
N ASP A 214 -9.59 -26.60 17.88
CA ASP A 214 -9.34 -27.84 18.63
C ASP A 214 -9.39 -27.73 20.17
N THR A 215 -9.72 -26.57 20.77
CA THR A 215 -9.76 -26.46 22.24
C THR A 215 -11.16 -26.17 22.77
N THR A 216 -11.65 -27.03 23.65
CA THR A 216 -12.97 -26.94 24.31
C THR A 216 -13.13 -25.70 25.21
N ASP A 217 -12.03 -25.00 25.53
CA ASP A 217 -11.99 -23.99 26.60
C ASP A 217 -11.71 -22.55 26.13
N GLY A 218 -11.64 -22.28 24.81
CA GLY A 218 -11.45 -20.91 24.29
C GLY A 218 -10.30 -20.76 23.28
N TRP A 219 -9.71 -19.56 23.21
CA TRP A 219 -8.66 -19.17 22.26
C TRP A 219 -7.28 -19.73 22.65
N ARG A 220 -6.48 -20.19 21.69
CA ARG A 220 -5.18 -20.89 21.90
C ARG A 220 -3.99 -19.97 22.17
N TYR A 221 -4.06 -18.71 21.73
CA TYR A 221 -2.93 -17.77 21.72
C TYR A 221 -3.21 -16.57 22.63
N LEU A 222 -3.48 -15.38 22.07
CA LEU A 222 -3.63 -14.11 22.79
C LEU A 222 -5.07 -13.80 23.26
N ASN A 223 -6.02 -14.69 22.99
CA ASN A 223 -7.41 -14.61 23.49
C ASN A 223 -8.20 -13.34 23.13
N ASP A 224 -7.83 -12.62 22.07
CA ASP A 224 -8.42 -11.32 21.73
C ASP A 224 -8.84 -11.15 20.26
N GLY A 225 -8.72 -12.21 19.46
CA GLY A 225 -9.06 -12.21 18.03
C GLY A 225 -8.05 -11.51 17.12
N THR A 226 -6.82 -11.26 17.59
CA THR A 226 -5.74 -10.71 16.73
C THR A 226 -5.51 -11.59 15.50
N SER A 227 -5.25 -10.94 14.37
CA SER A 227 -5.09 -11.57 13.06
C SER A 227 -3.99 -10.87 12.28
N PHE A 228 -3.35 -11.59 11.36
CA PHE A 228 -2.49 -10.99 10.35
C PHE A 228 -3.28 -10.62 9.10
N ASP A 229 -2.97 -9.48 8.49
CA ASP A 229 -3.49 -9.14 7.16
C ASP A 229 -3.08 -10.19 6.13
N CYS A 230 -1.86 -10.71 6.24
CA CYS A 230 -1.42 -11.90 5.52
C CYS A 230 -0.48 -12.76 6.38
N TYR A 231 -0.60 -14.07 6.28
CA TYR A 231 0.30 -15.04 6.88
C TYR A 231 0.87 -15.97 5.82
N ILE A 232 2.19 -16.08 5.77
CA ILE A 232 2.92 -17.00 4.90
C ILE A 232 3.53 -18.09 5.78
N ALA A 233 3.09 -19.33 5.57
CA ALA A 233 3.68 -20.50 6.20
C ALA A 233 4.71 -21.12 5.26
N TYR A 234 5.88 -21.48 5.78
CA TYR A 234 6.93 -22.11 5.01
C TYR A 234 7.66 -23.19 5.81
N LYS A 235 8.42 -24.04 5.12
CA LYS A 235 9.38 -24.96 5.73
C LYS A 235 10.79 -24.43 5.56
N ASP A 236 11.61 -24.58 6.60
CA ASP A 236 13.04 -24.31 6.51
C ASP A 236 13.82 -25.47 5.86
N ASN A 237 15.14 -25.32 5.71
CA ASN A 237 16.01 -26.36 5.15
C ASN A 237 16.04 -27.65 5.97
N SER A 238 15.61 -27.61 7.24
CA SER A 238 15.47 -28.76 8.12
C SER A 238 14.06 -29.35 8.16
N ASP A 239 13.18 -28.90 7.24
CA ASP A 239 11.76 -29.26 7.16
C ASP A 239 10.89 -28.80 8.34
N ALA A 240 11.39 -27.90 9.20
CA ALA A 240 10.61 -27.34 10.29
C ALA A 240 9.66 -26.25 9.78
N PHE A 241 8.42 -26.24 10.29
CA PHE A 241 7.44 -25.21 9.95
C PHE A 241 7.82 -23.86 10.56
N CYS A 242 7.73 -22.81 9.76
CA CYS A 242 8.02 -21.43 10.12
C CYS A 242 6.92 -20.50 9.57
N GLY A 243 6.84 -19.28 10.11
CA GLY A 243 5.79 -18.33 9.77
C GLY A 243 6.31 -16.92 9.50
N ILE A 244 5.62 -16.22 8.60
CA ILE A 244 5.77 -14.78 8.41
C ILE A 244 4.38 -14.15 8.56
N GLY A 245 4.21 -13.29 9.54
CA GLY A 245 2.99 -12.50 9.72
C GLY A 245 3.19 -11.11 9.17
N ILE A 246 2.32 -10.68 8.26
CA ILE A 246 2.43 -9.42 7.53
C ILE A 246 1.26 -8.53 7.95
N GLU A 247 1.58 -7.32 8.39
CA GLU A 247 0.64 -6.22 8.56
C GLU A 247 0.85 -5.24 7.39
N VAL A 248 -0.24 -4.81 6.75
CA VAL A 248 -0.19 -3.90 5.60
C VAL A 248 -0.79 -2.55 5.98
N LYS A 249 -0.06 -1.47 5.69
CA LYS A 249 -0.52 -0.10 5.83
C LYS A 249 -0.42 0.60 4.50
N TYR A 250 -1.46 1.36 4.15
CA TYR A 250 -1.42 2.23 3.00
C TYR A 250 -1.54 3.67 3.44
N THR A 251 -2.72 4.09 3.89
CA THR A 251 -2.97 5.47 4.35
C THR A 251 -3.28 5.59 5.83
N GLU A 252 -3.38 4.45 6.50
CA GLU A 252 -3.60 4.34 7.92
C GLU A 252 -2.42 4.92 8.72
N MET A 253 -2.73 5.47 9.88
CA MET A 253 -1.79 5.87 10.92
C MET A 253 -2.14 5.08 12.20
N ALA A 254 -1.51 5.42 13.32
CA ALA A 254 -1.98 5.04 14.63
C ALA A 254 -3.48 5.36 14.82
N TYR A 255 -4.20 4.43 15.45
CA TYR A 255 -5.61 4.64 15.79
C TYR A 255 -5.80 4.73 17.29
N LYS A 256 -6.66 5.66 17.68
CA LYS A 256 -7.15 5.77 19.05
C LYS A 256 -8.07 4.60 19.35
N LEU A 257 -7.89 3.98 20.50
CA LEU A 257 -8.81 2.96 20.96
C LEU A 257 -10.17 3.55 21.28
N GLN A 258 -11.22 2.84 20.84
CA GLN A 258 -12.58 3.10 21.29
C GLN A 258 -12.74 2.49 22.69
N PRO A 259 -13.14 3.27 23.71
CA PRO A 259 -13.44 2.74 25.03
C PRO A 259 -14.42 1.56 24.97
N GLY A 260 -14.13 0.48 25.69
CA GLY A 260 -14.95 -0.75 25.72
C GLY A 260 -14.73 -1.75 24.58
N SER A 261 -13.93 -1.42 23.55
CA SER A 261 -13.52 -2.40 22.53
C SER A 261 -12.73 -3.57 23.14
N SER A 262 -12.73 -4.73 22.47
CA SER A 262 -11.95 -5.90 22.94
C SER A 262 -10.49 -5.50 23.17
N GLU A 263 -9.89 -4.82 22.21
CA GLU A 263 -8.52 -4.35 22.30
C GLU A 263 -8.28 -3.38 23.47
N TYR A 264 -9.22 -2.45 23.72
CA TYR A 264 -9.14 -1.56 24.88
C TYR A 264 -9.15 -2.32 26.20
N ARG A 265 -9.99 -3.34 26.31
CA ARG A 265 -10.08 -4.19 27.52
C ARG A 265 -8.77 -4.95 27.78
N HIS A 266 -8.15 -5.53 26.74
CA HIS A 266 -6.95 -6.37 26.86
C HIS A 266 -5.63 -5.57 26.95
N THR A 267 -5.64 -4.26 26.66
CA THR A 267 -4.42 -3.44 26.60
C THR A 267 -4.44 -2.22 27.51
N ARG A 268 -5.59 -1.55 27.70
CA ARG A 268 -5.71 -0.31 28.47
C ARG A 268 -6.43 -0.48 29.81
N GLU A 269 -7.50 -1.28 29.89
CA GLU A 269 -8.18 -1.54 31.17
C GLU A 269 -7.36 -2.46 32.07
N LYS A 270 -6.98 -3.62 31.55
CA LYS A 270 -6.02 -4.54 32.17
C LYS A 270 -5.22 -5.18 31.05
N LEU A 271 -3.90 -5.03 31.07
CA LEU A 271 -3.02 -5.80 30.19
C LEU A 271 -3.29 -7.29 30.43
N SER A 272 -3.69 -8.02 29.40
CA SER A 272 -3.96 -9.45 29.56
C SER A 272 -2.69 -10.18 30.01
N GLU A 273 -2.84 -11.18 30.87
CA GLU A 273 -1.72 -11.97 31.36
C GLU A 273 -1.01 -12.73 30.23
N GLU A 274 -1.75 -13.10 29.18
CA GLU A 274 -1.25 -13.75 27.97
C GLU A 274 -0.24 -12.85 27.23
N TYR A 275 -0.64 -11.61 26.89
CA TYR A 275 0.26 -10.63 26.29
C TYR A 275 1.51 -10.37 27.13
N LEU A 276 1.35 -10.21 28.45
CA LEU A 276 2.47 -9.97 29.35
C LEU A 276 3.44 -11.16 29.36
N CYS A 277 2.91 -12.38 29.50
CA CYS A 277 3.66 -13.62 29.53
C CYS A 277 4.44 -13.82 28.23
N VAL A 278 3.77 -13.72 27.08
CA VAL A 278 4.41 -13.88 25.77
C VAL A 278 5.49 -12.82 25.57
N THR A 279 5.22 -11.56 25.93
CA THR A 279 6.20 -10.46 25.79
C THR A 279 7.46 -10.74 26.60
N LEU A 280 7.33 -11.04 27.89
CA LEU A 280 8.48 -11.26 28.78
C LEU A 280 9.26 -12.53 28.39
N GLN A 281 8.58 -13.63 28.08
CA GLN A 281 9.22 -14.89 27.72
C GLN A 281 9.83 -14.90 26.32
N SER A 282 9.32 -14.07 25.41
CA SER A 282 9.88 -13.97 24.05
C SER A 282 11.32 -13.48 24.06
N GLY A 283 11.71 -12.66 25.05
CA GLY A 283 13.01 -11.98 25.08
C GLY A 283 13.20 -10.98 23.93
N CYS A 284 12.13 -10.59 23.23
CA CYS A 284 12.19 -9.71 22.07
C CYS A 284 12.27 -8.22 22.44
N TYR A 285 11.92 -7.85 23.67
CA TYR A 285 11.89 -6.45 24.12
C TYR A 285 12.85 -6.22 25.27
N HIS A 286 13.44 -5.03 25.32
CA HIS A 286 14.21 -4.60 26.47
C HIS A 286 13.30 -4.50 27.70
N THR A 287 13.66 -5.21 28.77
CA THR A 287 13.01 -5.06 30.08
C THR A 287 13.65 -3.91 30.83
N LEU A 288 12.86 -3.12 31.57
CA LEU A 288 13.39 -2.04 32.40
C LEU A 288 14.31 -2.62 33.47
N SER A 289 15.56 -2.17 33.49
CA SER A 289 16.45 -2.40 34.63
C SER A 289 16.06 -1.44 35.76
N ALA A 290 15.74 -2.02 36.91
CA ALA A 290 15.60 -1.40 38.24
C ALA A 290 14.31 -0.60 38.55
N ALA A 291 13.33 -1.29 39.12
CA ALA A 291 12.84 -1.03 40.49
C ALA A 291 11.84 -2.13 40.91
N THR A 292 11.80 -2.38 42.21
CA THR A 292 11.08 -3.42 42.93
C THR A 292 9.55 -3.26 42.92
N ASP A 293 8.92 -3.38 41.76
CA ASP A 293 7.48 -3.58 41.63
C ASP A 293 7.19 -4.36 40.34
N GLU A 294 6.00 -4.93 40.20
CA GLU A 294 5.53 -5.81 39.11
C GLU A 294 5.60 -5.23 37.67
N GLU A 295 6.33 -4.16 37.39
CA GLU A 295 6.38 -3.46 36.10
C GLU A 295 7.67 -3.74 35.30
N ALA A 296 7.85 -5.00 34.89
CA ALA A 296 8.86 -5.37 33.88
C ALA A 296 8.44 -5.06 32.43
N PHE A 297 7.18 -4.69 32.21
CA PHE A 297 6.58 -4.45 30.90
C PHE A 297 6.71 -2.98 30.45
N PRO A 298 7.19 -2.70 29.22
CA PRO A 298 7.23 -1.34 28.70
C PRO A 298 5.82 -0.86 28.36
N LYS A 299 5.19 -0.06 29.24
CA LYS A 299 3.86 0.55 29.00
C LYS A 299 3.79 1.35 27.69
N VAL A 300 4.93 1.77 27.14
CA VAL A 300 4.98 2.40 25.82
C VAL A 300 4.43 1.49 24.70
N LEU A 301 4.52 0.16 24.84
CA LEU A 301 4.05 -0.79 23.81
C LEU A 301 2.53 -0.80 23.61
N ILE A 302 1.74 -0.32 24.58
CA ILE A 302 0.27 -0.24 24.46
C ILE A 302 -0.21 1.11 23.92
N GLU A 303 0.71 2.04 23.66
CA GLU A 303 0.41 3.34 23.06
C GLU A 303 0.00 3.19 21.59
N ASP A 304 -0.76 4.18 21.08
CA ASP A 304 -1.46 4.09 19.79
C ASP A 304 -0.53 3.80 18.61
N ASP A 305 0.71 4.31 18.66
CA ASP A 305 1.72 4.15 17.61
C ASP A 305 2.32 2.73 17.56
N TYR A 306 2.41 2.04 18.69
CA TYR A 306 3.16 0.78 18.80
C TYR A 306 2.28 -0.44 19.06
N ARG A 307 1.07 -0.25 19.58
CA ARG A 307 0.20 -1.33 20.03
C ARG A 307 -0.09 -2.36 18.95
N GLN A 308 -0.42 -1.93 17.74
CA GLN A 308 -0.71 -2.89 16.66
C GLN A 308 0.54 -3.68 16.24
N LEU A 309 1.70 -3.01 16.14
CA LEU A 309 2.99 -3.65 15.84
C LEU A 309 3.31 -4.72 16.89
N TRP A 310 3.22 -4.35 18.16
CA TRP A 310 3.45 -5.23 19.30
C TRP A 310 2.46 -6.40 19.31
N ARG A 311 1.16 -6.17 19.11
CA ARG A 311 0.15 -7.23 19.14
C ARG A 311 0.39 -8.30 18.08
N ASN A 312 0.67 -7.89 16.85
CA ASN A 312 0.96 -8.84 15.77
C ASN A 312 2.28 -9.59 16.02
N HIS A 313 3.30 -8.90 16.51
CA HIS A 313 4.56 -9.54 16.87
C HIS A 313 4.35 -10.61 17.97
N MET A 314 3.53 -10.31 18.98
CA MET A 314 3.19 -11.25 20.06
C MET A 314 2.32 -12.41 19.59
N LEU A 315 1.45 -12.21 18.60
CA LEU A 315 0.69 -13.31 18.02
C LEU A 315 1.64 -14.36 17.44
N GLY A 316 2.63 -13.94 16.66
CA GLY A 316 3.62 -14.86 16.10
C GLY A 316 4.54 -15.49 17.14
N MET A 317 5.00 -14.71 18.13
CA MET A 317 5.81 -15.26 19.23
C MET A 317 5.04 -16.28 20.06
N SER A 318 3.74 -16.09 20.26
CA SER A 318 2.91 -17.09 20.95
C SER A 318 2.86 -18.40 20.15
N MET A 319 2.76 -18.35 18.82
CA MET A 319 2.82 -19.55 17.98
C MET A 319 4.16 -20.29 18.11
N VAL A 320 5.27 -19.55 18.27
CA VAL A 320 6.60 -20.14 18.55
C VAL A 320 6.63 -20.80 19.93
N GLN A 321 6.11 -20.13 20.97
CA GLN A 321 6.07 -20.68 22.34
C GLN A 321 5.19 -21.93 22.45
N HIS A 322 4.13 -22.03 21.64
CA HIS A 322 3.31 -23.22 21.50
C HIS A 322 3.92 -24.32 20.62
N SER A 323 5.12 -24.10 20.08
CA SER A 323 5.84 -25.03 19.19
C SER A 323 5.08 -25.37 17.89
N ASP A 324 4.15 -24.51 17.46
CA ASP A 324 3.43 -24.65 16.19
C ASP A 324 4.31 -24.27 14.99
N ILE A 325 5.24 -23.34 15.22
CA ILE A 325 6.28 -22.93 14.28
C ILE A 325 7.61 -22.76 15.03
N ARG A 326 8.72 -22.97 14.31
CA ARG A 326 10.07 -22.83 14.86
C ARG A 326 10.55 -21.38 14.86
N HIS A 327 10.30 -20.67 13.76
CA HIS A 327 10.69 -19.28 13.58
C HIS A 327 9.51 -18.45 13.09
N PHE A 328 9.47 -17.20 13.56
CA PHE A 328 8.48 -16.22 13.14
C PHE A 328 9.16 -14.90 12.75
N LEU A 329 8.72 -14.31 11.64
CA LEU A 329 9.09 -12.94 11.25
C LEU A 329 7.82 -12.08 11.15
N SER A 330 7.79 -10.97 11.87
CA SER A 330 6.76 -9.95 11.75
C SER A 330 7.17 -8.93 10.69
N VAL A 331 6.43 -8.84 9.59
CA VAL A 331 6.68 -7.86 8.53
C VAL A 331 5.65 -6.74 8.64
N HIS A 332 6.13 -5.49 8.65
CA HIS A 332 5.27 -4.32 8.55
C HIS A 332 5.46 -3.67 7.17
N LEU A 333 4.48 -3.85 6.29
CA LEU A 333 4.52 -3.41 4.91
C LEU A 333 3.83 -2.05 4.76
N TYR A 334 4.55 -1.03 4.29
CA TYR A 334 4.03 0.33 4.15
C TYR A 334 4.63 1.07 2.93
N PRO A 335 3.97 2.09 2.36
CA PRO A 335 4.58 2.90 1.31
C PRO A 335 5.55 3.93 1.91
N SER A 336 6.67 4.22 1.24
CA SER A 336 7.66 5.20 1.71
C SER A 336 7.11 6.63 1.90
N GLY A 337 6.00 6.94 1.22
CA GLY A 337 5.28 8.19 1.38
C GLY A 337 4.52 8.33 2.71
N ASN A 338 4.26 7.23 3.43
CA ASN A 338 3.62 7.27 4.75
C ASN A 338 4.65 7.67 5.83
N LYS A 339 4.81 8.99 6.01
CA LYS A 339 5.77 9.61 6.93
C LYS A 339 5.55 9.26 8.40
N HIS A 340 4.36 8.81 8.78
CA HIS A 340 4.09 8.34 10.14
C HIS A 340 4.92 7.08 10.43
N TYR A 341 4.82 6.05 9.58
CA TYR A 341 5.55 4.80 9.80
C TYR A 341 7.05 4.90 9.49
N GLU A 342 7.47 5.82 8.61
CA GLU A 342 8.88 6.16 8.45
C GLU A 342 9.52 6.66 9.77
N LYS A 343 8.73 7.31 10.64
CA LYS A 343 9.16 7.73 11.96
C LYS A 343 8.96 6.65 13.04
N VAL A 344 7.78 6.02 13.07
CA VAL A 344 7.36 5.10 14.14
C VAL A 344 8.17 3.80 14.11
N LEU A 345 8.49 3.25 12.94
CA LEU A 345 9.15 1.95 12.84
C LEU A 345 10.58 1.96 13.42
N PRO A 346 11.45 2.96 13.10
CA PRO A 346 12.74 3.07 13.78
C PRO A 346 12.65 3.29 15.29
N GLU A 347 11.60 3.97 15.77
CA GLU A 347 11.34 4.12 17.20
C GLU A 347 10.97 2.79 17.85
N TYR A 348 10.11 2.01 17.20
CA TYR A 348 9.71 0.68 17.66
C TYR A 348 10.88 -0.31 17.68
N GLU A 349 11.74 -0.30 16.66
CA GLU A 349 12.95 -1.15 16.61
C GLU A 349 13.93 -0.90 17.77
N ARG A 350 13.96 0.33 18.31
CA ARG A 350 14.76 0.66 19.51
C ARG A 350 14.19 0.06 20.80
N LEU A 351 12.94 -0.38 20.81
CA LEU A 351 12.34 -1.09 21.94
C LEU A 351 12.72 -2.58 21.94
N LEU A 352 13.21 -3.09 20.81
CA LEU A 352 13.53 -4.50 20.61
C LEU A 352 14.97 -4.81 21.01
N THR A 353 15.17 -5.99 21.61
CA THR A 353 16.50 -6.58 21.77
C THR A 353 17.05 -7.03 20.40
N GLU A 354 18.32 -7.44 20.33
CA GLU A 354 18.89 -8.06 19.12
C GLU A 354 18.03 -9.24 18.62
N LYS A 355 17.50 -10.05 19.55
CA LYS A 355 16.57 -11.13 19.22
C LYS A 355 15.28 -10.58 18.61
N GLY A 356 14.68 -9.56 19.20
CA GLY A 356 13.44 -8.98 18.67
C GLY A 356 13.63 -8.30 17.31
N GLN A 357 14.78 -7.66 17.08
CA GLN A 357 15.13 -7.07 15.78
C GLN A 357 15.27 -8.15 14.71
N SER A 358 15.79 -9.35 15.05
CA SER A 358 15.86 -10.47 14.10
C SER A 358 14.49 -11.05 13.71
N THR A 359 13.41 -10.71 14.43
CA THR A 359 12.05 -11.21 14.20
C THR A 359 11.08 -10.11 13.76
N PHE A 360 11.58 -8.91 13.42
CA PHE A 360 10.78 -7.80 12.93
C PHE A 360 11.41 -7.18 11.68
N LEU A 361 10.61 -6.92 10.65
CA LEU A 361 11.06 -6.33 9.39
C LEU A 361 10.11 -5.22 8.93
N PRO A 362 10.52 -3.94 9.04
CA PRO A 362 9.88 -2.88 8.27
C PRO A 362 10.23 -3.04 6.79
N LEU A 363 9.22 -3.09 5.92
CA LEU A 363 9.40 -3.27 4.48
C LEU A 363 8.57 -2.24 3.71
N THR A 364 9.21 -1.54 2.77
CA THR A 364 8.50 -0.61 1.91
C THR A 364 7.90 -1.29 0.69
N TYR A 365 6.78 -0.75 0.18
CA TYR A 365 6.16 -1.23 -1.06
C TYR A 365 7.15 -1.16 -2.22
N GLU A 366 7.94 -0.08 -2.28
CA GLU A 366 8.94 0.19 -3.30
C GLU A 366 10.00 -0.92 -3.33
N ARG A 367 10.57 -1.26 -2.17
CA ARG A 367 11.58 -2.32 -2.06
C ARG A 367 10.99 -3.69 -2.37
N LEU A 368 9.77 -3.96 -1.91
CA LEU A 368 9.08 -5.23 -2.23
C LEU A 368 8.84 -5.36 -3.74
N PHE A 369 8.30 -4.33 -4.39
CA PHE A 369 7.95 -4.38 -5.81
C PHE A 369 9.17 -4.34 -6.72
N GLU A 370 10.28 -3.75 -6.27
CA GLU A 370 11.59 -3.87 -6.92
C GLU A 370 12.07 -5.32 -6.90
N ALA A 371 12.14 -5.95 -5.72
CA ALA A 371 12.58 -7.35 -5.59
C ALA A 371 11.65 -8.33 -6.33
N MET A 372 10.33 -8.08 -6.34
CA MET A 372 9.38 -8.85 -7.15
C MET A 372 9.71 -8.81 -8.66
N GLY A 373 10.41 -7.77 -9.13
CA GLY A 373 10.86 -7.65 -10.51
C GLY A 373 11.87 -8.72 -10.93
N HIS A 374 12.61 -9.31 -9.98
CA HIS A 374 13.63 -10.33 -10.25
C HIS A 374 13.07 -11.73 -10.54
N TYR A 375 11.81 -11.97 -10.18
CA TYR A 375 11.21 -13.30 -10.20
C TYR A 375 10.01 -13.39 -11.15
N VAL A 376 9.71 -14.57 -11.67
CA VAL A 376 8.53 -14.79 -12.53
C VAL A 376 7.58 -15.76 -11.81
N PHE A 377 6.45 -15.24 -11.32
CA PHE A 377 5.49 -15.99 -10.51
C PHE A 377 4.57 -16.88 -11.36
N PHE A 378 4.20 -16.40 -12.55
CA PHE A 378 3.24 -17.03 -13.45
C PHE A 378 3.90 -17.18 -14.84
N SER A 379 3.53 -16.33 -15.79
CA SER A 379 4.15 -16.19 -17.11
C SER A 379 4.68 -14.77 -17.29
N CYS A 380 5.65 -14.54 -18.18
CA CYS A 380 6.23 -13.20 -18.37
C CYS A 380 5.15 -12.13 -18.67
N GLU A 381 4.15 -12.46 -19.50
CA GLU A 381 3.08 -11.52 -19.84
C GLU A 381 2.16 -11.23 -18.63
N GLU A 382 1.77 -12.27 -17.90
CA GLU A 382 0.88 -12.14 -16.74
C GLU A 382 1.57 -11.42 -15.57
N ASP A 383 2.84 -11.75 -15.31
CA ASP A 383 3.69 -11.04 -14.35
C ASP A 383 3.83 -9.57 -14.70
N SER A 384 4.10 -9.24 -15.96
CA SER A 384 4.23 -7.83 -16.39
C SER A 384 2.96 -7.04 -16.09
N LYS A 385 1.79 -7.54 -16.51
CA LYS A 385 0.51 -6.86 -16.28
C LYS A 385 0.17 -6.72 -14.79
N TRP A 386 0.42 -7.79 -14.01
CA TRP A 386 0.12 -7.78 -12.58
C TRP A 386 1.05 -6.84 -11.80
N LYS A 387 2.36 -6.85 -12.10
CA LYS A 387 3.33 -5.97 -11.45
C LYS A 387 3.14 -4.52 -11.84
N GLU A 388 2.83 -4.24 -13.11
CA GLU A 388 2.46 -2.90 -13.59
C GLU A 388 1.23 -2.40 -12.82
N TYR A 389 0.18 -3.22 -12.74
CA TYR A 389 -0.99 -2.90 -11.92
C TYR A 389 -0.64 -2.58 -10.47
N LEU A 390 0.20 -3.37 -9.80
CA LEU A 390 0.59 -3.12 -8.41
C LEU A 390 1.35 -1.79 -8.27
N ARG A 391 2.30 -1.52 -9.17
CA ARG A 391 3.09 -0.27 -9.16
C ARG A 391 2.21 0.94 -9.43
N ASP A 392 1.42 0.89 -10.50
CA ASP A 392 0.51 1.95 -10.90
C ASP A 392 -0.56 2.22 -9.87
N ARG A 393 -0.94 1.21 -9.09
CA ARG A 393 -1.98 1.34 -8.09
C ARG A 393 -1.46 1.82 -6.73
N TYR A 394 -0.28 1.38 -6.30
CA TYR A 394 0.15 1.54 -4.90
C TYR A 394 1.43 2.34 -4.69
N LEU A 395 2.27 2.55 -5.71
CA LEU A 395 3.47 3.39 -5.60
C LEU A 395 3.20 4.82 -6.04
N TYR A 396 3.94 5.80 -5.52
CA TYR A 396 3.92 7.18 -6.04
C TYR A 396 5.08 7.43 -6.98
#